data_AF-A0A9D2N9E5-F1
#
_entry.id   AF-A0A9D2N9E5-F1
#
_cell.length_a   1.000
_cell.length_b   1.000
_cell.length_c   1.000
_cell.angle_alpha   90.00
_cell.angle_beta   90.00
_cell.angle_gamma   90.00
#
_symmetry.space_group_name_H-M   'P 1'
#
loop_
_entity.id
_entity.type
_entity.pdbx_description
1 polymer ?
#
loop_
_entity_poly.entity_id
_entity_poly.type
_entity_poly.pdbx_seq_one_letter_code
_entity_poly.pdbx_strand_id
1 'polypeptide(L)'
;MMKKMWSTPRTVVQSFEPNEYVAVCWGVKCLTGQANQTEYCFYSDPVKAGVTHDDDYCGQTSHQWLVDSDNNNVAESMTEINTNGLGNLSCTVYTDDSYTTPRDISTVRADDYIYWTTTSGNRTWHYQGRVSNTVPGHPNRS
;
A
#
# COMPACT_ATOMS: atom_id res chain seq x y z
N MET A 1 32.99 51.00 32.34
CA MET A 1 31.57 50.69 32.63
C MET A 1 31.04 49.80 31.52
N MET A 2 30.64 48.55 31.84
CA MET A 2 30.01 47.65 30.87
C MET A 2 28.52 48.03 30.72
N LYS A 3 28.08 48.34 29.50
CA LYS A 3 26.66 48.52 29.20
C LYS A 3 25.99 47.14 29.19
N LYS A 4 24.98 46.95 30.05
CA LYS A 4 24.10 45.76 30.01
C LYS A 4 23.22 45.87 28.78
N MET A 5 23.36 44.93 27.84
CA MET A 5 22.42 44.78 26.73
C MET A 5 21.38 43.73 27.14
N TRP A 6 20.11 44.15 27.17
CA TRP A 6 18.98 43.26 27.32
C TRP A 6 18.53 42.84 25.93
N SER A 7 18.97 41.66 25.47
CA SER A 7 18.35 41.01 24.33
C SER A 7 17.19 40.16 24.84
N THR A 8 16.01 40.32 24.22
CA THR A 8 14.87 39.45 24.46
C THR A 8 15.30 37.99 24.22
N PRO A 9 14.96 37.03 25.11
CA PRO A 9 15.16 35.62 24.83
C PRO A 9 14.43 35.28 23.53
N ARG A 10 15.18 34.92 22.49
CA ARG A 10 14.62 34.39 21.24
C ARG A 10 14.75 32.88 21.29
N THR A 11 13.62 32.19 21.33
CA THR A 11 13.57 30.77 20.99
C THR A 11 13.89 30.67 19.51
N VAL A 12 15.02 30.07 19.17
CA VAL A 12 15.20 29.55 17.81
C VAL A 12 14.31 28.32 17.76
N VAL A 13 13.08 28.48 17.26
CA VAL A 13 12.29 27.32 16.88
C VAL A 13 13.08 26.70 15.74
N GLN A 14 13.80 25.63 16.03
CA GLN A 14 14.20 24.70 15.00
C GLN A 14 12.89 24.23 14.39
N SER A 15 12.58 24.77 13.21
CA SER A 15 11.62 24.15 12.34
C SER A 15 12.13 22.72 12.17
N PHE A 16 11.54 21.78 12.90
CA PHE A 16 11.44 20.44 12.37
C PHE A 16 10.61 20.64 11.11
N GLU A 17 11.29 20.84 9.98
CA GLU A 17 10.74 20.33 8.74
C GLU A 17 10.57 18.84 9.05
N PRO A 18 9.34 18.31 9.14
CA PRO A 18 9.21 16.88 9.09
C PRO A 18 9.92 16.51 7.79
N ASN A 19 11.03 15.78 7.90
CA ASN A 19 11.50 14.97 6.79
C ASN A 19 10.50 13.81 6.64
N GLU A 20 9.23 14.16 6.45
CA GLU A 20 8.27 13.32 5.79
C GLU A 20 8.78 13.33 4.37
N TYR A 21 9.72 12.43 4.08
CA TYR A 21 9.70 11.78 2.78
C TYR A 21 8.29 11.22 2.68
N VAL A 22 7.42 12.01 2.07
CA VAL A 22 6.07 11.62 1.73
C VAL A 22 6.38 10.48 0.75
N ALA A 23 6.35 9.22 1.18
CA ALA A 23 6.75 8.08 0.36
C ALA A 23 5.79 7.97 -0.82
N VAL A 24 6.24 8.00 -2.09
CA VAL A 24 5.31 7.95 -3.23
C VAL A 24 4.47 6.70 -3.15
N CYS A 25 3.16 6.90 -3.07
CA CYS A 25 2.21 5.82 -2.97
C CYS A 25 1.42 5.73 -4.28
N TRP A 26 1.54 4.62 -4.98
CA TRP A 26 0.57 4.25 -6.01
C TRP A 26 -0.53 3.41 -5.37
N GLY A 27 -1.79 3.76 -5.66
CA GLY A 27 -2.93 3.00 -5.18
C GLY A 27 -3.15 1.77 -6.04
N VAL A 28 -3.62 0.67 -5.46
CA VAL A 28 -4.00 -0.53 -6.21
C VAL A 28 -5.43 -0.88 -5.85
N LYS A 29 -6.29 -1.06 -6.86
CA LYS A 29 -7.68 -1.50 -6.65
C LYS A 29 -7.80 -2.98 -6.95
N CYS A 30 -8.25 -3.79 -5.99
CA CYS A 30 -8.63 -5.17 -6.24
C CYS A 30 -9.88 -5.24 -7.13
N LEU A 31 -9.87 -6.14 -8.10
CA LEU A 31 -11.05 -6.58 -8.84
C LEU A 31 -11.73 -7.69 -8.04
N THR A 32 -12.44 -7.28 -7.00
CA THR A 32 -13.06 -8.14 -5.96
C THR A 32 -13.89 -9.29 -6.54
N GLY A 33 -14.66 -9.04 -7.61
CA GLY A 33 -15.46 -10.07 -8.27
C GLY A 33 -14.61 -11.18 -8.91
N GLN A 34 -13.45 -10.84 -9.48
CA GLN A 34 -12.51 -11.82 -10.01
C GLN A 34 -11.70 -12.47 -8.89
N ALA A 35 -11.27 -11.71 -7.89
CA ALA A 35 -10.56 -12.24 -6.72
C ALA A 35 -11.40 -13.27 -5.95
N ASN A 36 -12.68 -12.98 -5.69
CA ASN A 36 -13.62 -13.94 -5.08
C ASN A 36 -13.78 -15.22 -5.91
N GLN A 37 -13.73 -15.15 -7.24
CA GLN A 37 -13.74 -16.34 -8.10
C GLN A 37 -12.43 -17.11 -7.97
N THR A 38 -11.29 -16.42 -7.94
CA THR A 38 -9.96 -17.01 -7.78
C THR A 38 -9.85 -17.80 -6.48
N GLU A 39 -10.46 -17.36 -5.38
CA GLU A 39 -10.37 -18.09 -4.11
C GLU A 39 -10.93 -19.52 -4.18
N TYR A 40 -11.88 -19.81 -5.09
CA TYR A 40 -12.38 -21.18 -5.30
C TYR A 40 -11.33 -22.13 -5.89
N CYS A 41 -10.24 -21.63 -6.45
CA CYS A 41 -9.10 -22.45 -6.88
C CYS A 41 -8.23 -22.92 -5.70
N PHE A 42 -8.27 -22.21 -4.57
CA PHE A 42 -7.42 -22.45 -3.40
C PHE A 42 -8.20 -22.97 -2.19
N TYR A 43 -9.50 -22.68 -2.12
CA TYR A 43 -10.40 -23.03 -1.03
C TYR A 43 -11.66 -23.70 -1.55
N SER A 44 -12.08 -24.79 -0.91
CA SER A 44 -13.34 -25.47 -1.24
C SER A 44 -14.59 -24.64 -0.89
N ASP A 45 -14.48 -23.78 0.12
CA ASP A 45 -15.50 -22.81 0.53
C ASP A 45 -14.82 -21.52 1.06
N PRO A 46 -14.56 -20.54 0.17
CA PRO A 46 -13.92 -19.27 0.52
C PRO A 46 -14.65 -18.46 1.61
N VAL A 47 -15.98 -18.54 1.64
CA VAL A 47 -16.80 -17.82 2.62
C VAL A 47 -16.57 -18.40 4.01
N LYS A 48 -16.62 -19.73 4.14
CA LYS A 48 -16.34 -20.41 5.41
C LYS A 48 -14.87 -20.29 5.83
N ALA A 49 -13.95 -20.24 4.88
CA ALA A 49 -12.53 -19.99 5.14
C ALA A 49 -12.24 -18.53 5.54
N GLY A 50 -13.19 -17.62 5.32
CA GLY A 50 -13.07 -16.20 5.67
C GLY A 50 -12.02 -15.48 4.82
N VAL A 51 -11.97 -15.79 3.52
CA VAL A 51 -11.03 -15.24 2.54
C VAL A 51 -11.74 -14.46 1.42
N THR A 52 -12.91 -13.87 1.70
CA THR A 52 -13.68 -13.10 0.72
C THR A 52 -13.13 -11.69 0.50
N HIS A 53 -13.36 -11.15 -0.68
CA HIS A 53 -13.00 -9.80 -1.11
C HIS A 53 -14.25 -8.91 -1.19
N ASP A 54 -14.10 -7.64 -0.81
CA ASP A 54 -15.21 -6.70 -0.66
C ASP A 54 -14.88 -5.33 -1.29
N ASP A 55 -15.84 -4.77 -2.03
CA ASP A 55 -15.67 -3.53 -2.78
C ASP A 55 -15.46 -2.30 -1.90
N ASP A 56 -15.99 -2.31 -0.67
CA ASP A 56 -15.82 -1.22 0.30
C ASP A 56 -14.47 -1.29 1.04
N TYR A 57 -13.74 -2.39 0.89
CA TYR A 57 -12.42 -2.61 1.47
C TYR A 57 -11.36 -2.74 0.37
N CYS A 58 -10.98 -3.97 0.01
CA CYS A 58 -9.89 -4.22 -0.91
C CYS A 58 -10.19 -3.73 -2.34
N GLY A 59 -11.46 -3.48 -2.68
CA GLY A 59 -11.88 -2.83 -3.92
C GLY A 59 -11.68 -1.31 -3.96
N GLN A 60 -11.18 -0.68 -2.90
CA GLN A 60 -10.85 0.74 -2.86
C GLN A 60 -9.34 0.96 -3.01
N THR A 61 -8.93 1.88 -3.89
CA THR A 61 -7.50 2.21 -4.13
C THR A 61 -6.78 2.76 -2.89
N SER A 62 -7.51 3.12 -1.83
CA SER A 62 -6.97 3.60 -0.56
C SER A 62 -6.63 2.48 0.43
N HIS A 63 -6.83 1.21 0.09
CA HIS A 63 -6.55 0.09 0.99
C HIS A 63 -5.31 -0.70 0.59
N GLN A 64 -4.75 -0.49 -0.61
CA GLN A 64 -3.50 -1.12 -1.04
C GLN A 64 -2.59 -0.12 -1.74
N TRP A 65 -1.32 -0.12 -1.33
CA TRP A 65 -0.37 0.95 -1.61
C TRP A 65 0.96 0.30 -1.98
N LEU A 66 1.49 0.65 -3.14
CA LEU A 66 2.92 0.50 -3.39
C LEU A 66 3.64 1.66 -2.70
N VAL A 67 4.80 1.40 -2.12
CA VAL A 67 5.59 2.39 -1.37
C VAL A 67 6.91 2.62 -2.09
N ASP A 68 7.20 3.88 -2.37
CA ASP A 68 8.49 4.39 -2.87
C ASP A 68 9.01 5.40 -1.82
N SER A 69 9.88 4.93 -0.91
CA SER A 69 10.30 5.73 0.25
C SER A 69 11.35 6.78 -0.06
N ASP A 70 12.07 6.67 -1.17
CA ASP A 70 13.13 7.60 -1.61
C ASP A 70 12.73 8.44 -2.85
N ASN A 71 11.47 8.34 -3.29
CA ASN A 71 10.87 9.12 -4.37
C ASN A 71 11.68 8.99 -5.69
N ASN A 72 12.16 7.79 -6.00
CA ASN A 72 12.92 7.50 -7.22
C ASN A 72 12.05 6.91 -8.35
N ASN A 73 10.72 6.85 -8.15
CA ASN A 73 9.73 6.20 -9.00
C ASN A 73 9.93 4.68 -9.15
N VAL A 74 10.41 4.02 -8.11
CA VAL A 74 10.56 2.56 -8.02
C VAL A 74 9.83 2.07 -6.78
N ALA A 75 8.87 1.15 -6.96
CA ALA A 75 8.21 0.53 -5.81
C ALA A 75 9.20 -0.34 -5.04
N GLU A 76 9.22 -0.19 -3.73
CA GLU A 76 10.08 -0.96 -2.82
C GLU A 76 9.29 -1.99 -2.03
N SER A 77 8.02 -1.70 -1.75
CA SER A 77 7.12 -2.60 -1.04
C SER A 77 5.66 -2.35 -1.42
N MET A 78 4.77 -3.28 -1.06
CA MET A 78 3.33 -3.11 -1.17
C MET A 78 2.68 -3.50 0.15
N THR A 79 1.75 -2.68 0.64
CA THR A 79 1.05 -2.89 1.90
C THR A 79 -0.45 -2.76 1.69
N GLU A 80 -1.22 -3.70 2.24
CA GLU A 80 -2.66 -3.57 2.44
C GLU A 80 -2.89 -2.93 3.82
N ILE A 81 -3.52 -1.77 3.88
CA ILE A 81 -3.78 -1.05 5.13
C ILE A 81 -5.26 -1.09 5.48
N ASN A 82 -5.55 -0.87 6.76
CA ASN A 82 -6.92 -0.89 7.29
C ASN A 82 -7.66 -2.19 6.95
N THR A 83 -6.91 -3.29 6.82
CA THR A 83 -7.51 -4.62 6.65
C THR A 83 -8.43 -4.87 7.83
N ASN A 84 -9.69 -5.21 7.57
CA ASN A 84 -10.76 -5.26 8.55
C ASN A 84 -10.37 -6.04 9.84
N GLY A 85 -9.96 -5.31 10.88
CA GLY A 85 -9.51 -5.87 12.16
C GLY A 85 -8.13 -6.56 12.16
N LEU A 86 -7.38 -6.55 11.05
CA LEU A 86 -6.07 -7.22 10.90
C LEU A 86 -4.90 -6.24 10.83
N GLY A 87 -5.16 -4.94 10.71
CA GLY A 87 -4.14 -3.91 10.60
C GLY A 87 -3.51 -3.87 9.21
N ASN A 88 -2.20 -3.66 9.17
CA ASN A 88 -1.44 -3.55 7.92
C ASN A 88 -0.78 -4.89 7.57
N LEU A 89 -0.99 -5.37 6.35
CA LEU A 89 -0.44 -6.62 5.86
C LEU A 89 0.53 -6.35 4.71
N SER A 90 1.69 -7.00 4.77
CA SER A 90 2.65 -7.00 3.66
C SER A 90 2.08 -7.80 2.48
N CYS A 91 2.33 -7.32 1.26
CA CYS A 91 1.91 -7.97 0.03
C CYS A 91 3.10 -8.63 -0.67
N THR A 92 2.87 -9.79 -1.29
CA THR A 92 3.80 -10.40 -2.26
C THR A 92 3.19 -10.30 -3.65
N VAL A 93 3.91 -9.71 -4.61
CA VAL A 93 3.44 -9.54 -6.00
C VAL A 93 3.94 -10.73 -6.85
N TYR A 94 3.14 -11.16 -7.83
CA TYR A 94 3.41 -12.28 -8.71
C TYR A 94 3.32 -11.90 -10.19
N THR A 95 3.90 -12.74 -11.05
CA THR A 95 3.94 -12.52 -12.50
C THR A 95 2.60 -12.75 -13.18
N ASP A 96 1.76 -13.61 -12.62
CA ASP A 96 0.49 -14.06 -13.20
C ASP A 96 -0.48 -14.61 -12.14
N ASP A 97 -1.65 -15.06 -12.57
CA ASP A 97 -2.75 -15.57 -11.75
C ASP A 97 -2.51 -16.97 -11.16
N SER A 98 -1.33 -17.57 -11.38
CA SER A 98 -0.94 -18.79 -10.67
C SER A 98 -0.50 -18.52 -9.23
N TYR A 99 -0.08 -17.28 -8.93
CA TYR A 99 0.48 -16.87 -7.64
C TYR A 99 1.69 -17.73 -7.20
N THR A 100 2.45 -18.31 -8.14
CA THR A 100 3.62 -19.15 -7.81
C THR A 100 4.95 -18.43 -7.97
N THR A 101 5.06 -17.52 -8.93
CA THR A 101 6.33 -16.88 -9.30
C THR A 101 6.34 -15.43 -8.82
N PRO A 102 7.13 -15.09 -7.79
CA PRO A 102 7.22 -13.72 -7.31
C PRO A 102 7.71 -12.79 -8.42
N ARG A 103 7.05 -11.65 -8.57
CA ARG A 103 7.48 -10.55 -9.43
C ARG A 103 8.36 -9.61 -8.61
N ASP A 104 9.43 -9.13 -9.24
CA ASP A 104 10.23 -8.05 -8.67
C ASP A 104 9.39 -6.76 -8.59
N ILE A 105 9.13 -6.31 -7.37
CA ILE A 105 8.27 -5.15 -7.10
C ILE A 105 8.82 -3.87 -7.73
N SER A 106 10.15 -3.76 -7.87
CA SER A 106 10.80 -2.61 -8.51
C SER A 106 10.43 -2.46 -9.99
N THR A 107 9.85 -3.50 -10.61
CA THR A 107 9.37 -3.51 -11.99
C THR A 107 7.91 -3.10 -12.12
N VAL A 108 7.17 -2.96 -11.01
CA VAL A 108 5.76 -2.56 -11.03
C VAL A 108 5.65 -1.08 -11.37
N ARG A 109 4.77 -0.75 -12.31
CA ARG A 109 4.53 0.61 -12.78
C ARG A 109 3.04 0.93 -12.72
N ALA A 110 2.72 2.21 -12.84
CA ALA A 110 1.35 2.64 -13.03
C ALA A 110 0.70 1.97 -14.25
N ASP A 111 -0.60 1.75 -14.19
CA ASP A 111 -1.43 1.05 -15.18
C ASP A 111 -1.16 -0.45 -15.36
N ASP A 112 -0.10 -0.99 -14.74
CA ASP A 112 0.15 -2.43 -14.70
C ASP A 112 -1.04 -3.16 -14.09
N TYR A 113 -1.35 -4.31 -14.69
CA TYR A 113 -2.17 -5.32 -14.04
C TYR A 113 -1.26 -6.22 -13.23
N ILE A 114 -1.56 -6.39 -11.95
CA ILE A 114 -0.74 -7.17 -11.02
C ILE A 114 -1.58 -8.19 -10.25
N TYR A 115 -0.91 -9.24 -9.80
CA TYR A 115 -1.43 -10.30 -8.94
C TYR A 115 -0.65 -10.24 -7.64
N TRP A 116 -1.32 -10.32 -6.49
CA TRP A 116 -0.64 -10.29 -5.20
C TRP A 116 -1.36 -11.13 -4.16
N THR A 117 -0.65 -11.48 -3.10
CA THR A 117 -1.25 -12.10 -1.92
C THR A 117 -0.98 -11.27 -0.67
N THR A 118 -1.91 -11.35 0.27
CA THR A 118 -1.67 -11.01 1.68
C THR A 118 -1.98 -12.23 2.54
N THR A 119 -1.35 -12.32 3.71
CA THR A 119 -1.51 -13.48 4.60
C THR A 119 -1.66 -13.01 6.03
N SER A 120 -2.62 -13.61 6.75
CA SER A 120 -2.82 -13.39 8.17
C SER A 120 -3.21 -14.69 8.85
N GLY A 121 -2.35 -15.15 9.78
CA GLY A 121 -2.49 -16.46 10.39
C GLY A 121 -2.36 -17.58 9.36
N ASN A 122 -3.41 -18.38 9.20
CA ASN A 122 -3.49 -19.50 8.26
C ASN A 122 -4.28 -19.19 6.98
N ARG A 123 -4.62 -17.91 6.75
CA ARG A 123 -5.41 -17.45 5.61
C ARG A 123 -4.54 -16.64 4.66
N THR A 124 -4.70 -16.90 3.38
CA THR A 124 -4.06 -16.18 2.29
C THR A 124 -5.14 -15.74 1.33
N TRP A 125 -5.16 -14.46 1.00
CA TRP A 125 -6.06 -13.88 0.00
C TRP A 125 -5.28 -13.69 -1.29
N HIS A 126 -5.91 -14.02 -2.41
CA HIS A 126 -5.38 -13.95 -3.77
C HIS A 126 -6.05 -12.81 -4.51
N TYR A 127 -5.34 -11.70 -4.65
CA TYR A 127 -5.85 -10.47 -5.22
C TYR A 127 -5.32 -10.25 -6.63
N GLN A 128 -6.08 -9.48 -7.40
CA GLN A 128 -5.67 -9.03 -8.72
C GLN A 128 -6.31 -7.70 -9.06
N GLY A 129 -5.64 -6.88 -9.88
CA GLY A 129 -6.10 -5.53 -10.13
C GLY A 129 -5.09 -4.64 -10.84
N ARG A 130 -5.47 -3.36 -11.00
CA ARG A 130 -4.64 -2.36 -11.68
C ARG A 130 -4.02 -1.36 -10.72
N VAL A 131 -2.77 -1.01 -10.99
CA VAL A 131 -2.05 0.07 -10.32
C VAL A 131 -2.54 1.43 -10.84
N SER A 132 -2.81 2.35 -9.93
CA SER A 132 -3.27 3.72 -10.21
C SER A 132 -2.22 4.73 -9.76
N ASN A 133 -2.02 5.77 -10.58
CA ASN A 133 -1.23 6.95 -10.22
C ASN A 133 -1.85 7.80 -9.10
N THR A 134 -3.10 7.53 -8.72
CA THR A 134 -3.82 8.34 -7.75
C THR A 134 -4.17 7.55 -6.49
N VAL A 135 -3.81 8.11 -5.34
CA VAL A 135 -4.34 7.73 -4.03
C VAL A 135 -5.27 8.87 -3.57
N PRO A 136 -6.55 8.61 -3.26
CA PRO A 136 -7.44 9.62 -2.70
C PRO A 136 -6.83 10.25 -1.44
N GLY A 137 -6.73 11.59 -1.40
CA GLY A 137 -6.10 12.33 -0.30
C GLY A 137 -4.63 12.72 -0.51
N HIS A 138 -3.98 12.25 -1.57
CA HIS A 138 -2.61 12.64 -1.94
C HIS A 138 -2.54 13.08 -3.42
N PRO A 139 -3.01 14.31 -3.75
CA PRO A 139 -3.19 14.76 -5.13
C PRO A 139 -1.89 15.07 -5.90
N ASN A 140 -0.73 15.11 -5.23
CA ASN A 140 0.54 15.46 -5.86
C ASN A 140 1.62 14.43 -5.51
N ARG A 141 1.80 13.45 -6.39
CA ARG A 141 3.00 12.63 -6.46
C ARG A 141 3.23 12.42 -7.95
N SER A 142 3.93 13.40 -8.52
CA SER A 142 4.05 13.71 -9.96
C SER A 142 4.43 12.52 -10.83
#